data_AF-A0A7X6U2U7-F1
#
_entry.id   AF-A0A7X6U2U7-F1
#
_cell.length_a   1.000
_cell.length_b   1.000
_cell.length_c   1.000
_cell.angle_alpha   90.00
_cell.angle_beta   90.00
_cell.angle_gamma   90.00
#
_symmetry.space_group_name_H-M   'P 1'
#
loop_
_entity.id
_entity.type
_entity.pdbx_description
1 polymer ?
#
loop_
_entity_poly.entity_id
_entity_poly.type
_entity_poly.pdbx_seq_one_letter_code
_entity_poly.pdbx_strand_id
1 'polypeptide(L)'
;MGYGNDIDRQERTTASGINTENLLITDPDTQLLLTGLGHDAMAERVFTNTTTETAAADSGALVNRFDADVVQRELDVQVAVWIGLRVNLCSFQLKSFNRELRCIICVKIRRSLKKMPKE
;
A
#
# COMPACT_ATOMS: atom_id res chain seq x y z
N MET A 1 -30.73 -28.12 29.36
CA MET A 1 -30.23 -26.77 29.71
C MET A 1 -28.78 -26.94 30.14
N GLY A 2 -27.82 -26.43 29.37
CA GLY A 2 -26.39 -26.54 29.67
C GLY A 2 -25.86 -25.19 30.12
N TYR A 3 -25.33 -25.11 31.34
CA TYR A 3 -24.67 -23.92 31.85
C TYR A 3 -23.22 -23.94 31.40
N GLY A 4 -22.88 -23.15 30.38
CA GLY A 4 -21.49 -22.80 30.09
C GLY A 4 -21.07 -21.68 31.05
N ASN A 5 -20.08 -21.93 31.89
CA ASN A 5 -19.41 -20.86 32.64
C ASN A 5 -18.35 -20.26 31.72
N ASP A 6 -18.59 -19.05 31.23
CA ASP A 6 -17.54 -18.24 30.63
C ASP A 6 -16.63 -17.77 31.75
N ILE A 7 -15.41 -18.29 31.79
CA ILE A 7 -14.36 -17.73 32.63
C ILE A 7 -13.72 -16.65 31.76
N ASP A 8 -14.07 -15.39 32.01
CA ASP A 8 -13.42 -14.22 31.40
C ASP A 8 -11.94 -14.20 31.80
N ARG A 9 -11.10 -14.91 31.04
CA ARG A 9 -9.65 -14.85 31.18
C ARG A 9 -9.10 -13.76 30.28
N GLN A 10 -9.07 -12.54 30.81
CA GLN A 10 -8.39 -11.41 30.18
C GLN A 10 -6.89 -11.46 30.47
N GLU A 11 -6.17 -12.31 29.75
CA GLU A 11 -4.71 -12.16 29.61
C GLU A 11 -4.46 -11.27 28.38
N ARG A 12 -4.39 -9.96 28.61
CA ARG A 12 -4.07 -8.98 27.58
C ARG A 12 -2.62 -8.54 27.75
N THR A 13 -1.71 -9.25 27.08
CA THR A 13 -0.31 -8.82 26.97
C THR A 13 -0.23 -7.63 26.00
N THR A 14 -0.16 -6.42 26.55
CA THR A 14 0.15 -5.22 25.77
C THR A 14 1.63 -5.25 25.40
N ALA A 15 1.95 -5.62 24.15
CA ALA A 15 3.30 -5.62 23.60
C ALA A 15 3.79 -4.21 23.18
N SER A 16 3.28 -3.16 23.83
CA SER A 16 3.78 -1.80 23.63
C SER A 16 4.76 -1.46 24.75
N GLY A 17 5.80 -0.70 24.40
CA GLY A 17 6.82 -0.27 25.34
C GLY A 17 6.31 0.69 26.40
N ILE A 18 5.71 0.15 27.44
CA ILE A 18 5.33 0.87 28.64
C ILE A 18 6.53 0.77 29.58
N ASN A 19 7.17 1.88 29.93
CA ASN A 19 8.13 1.89 31.04
C ASN A 19 7.32 1.82 32.35
N THR A 20 7.52 0.76 33.13
CA THR A 20 6.79 0.47 34.39
C THR A 20 7.64 0.68 35.64
N GLU A 21 8.77 1.37 35.54
CA GLU A 21 9.66 1.71 36.67
C GLU A 21 8.94 2.42 37.82
N ASN A 22 7.92 3.22 37.51
CA ASN A 22 7.21 4.05 38.49
C ASN A 22 5.80 3.54 38.84
N LEU A 23 5.55 2.23 38.70
CA LEU A 23 4.28 1.62 39.10
C LEU A 23 4.17 1.46 40.62
N LEU A 24 3.02 1.86 41.17
CA LEU A 24 2.66 1.59 42.56
C LEU A 24 1.95 0.23 42.66
N ILE A 25 2.54 -0.71 43.39
CA ILE A 25 1.89 -1.98 43.73
C ILE A 25 1.04 -1.78 44.98
N THR A 26 -0.29 -1.77 44.80
CA THR A 26 -1.26 -1.57 45.88
C THR A 26 -1.46 -2.86 46.69
N ASP A 27 -1.59 -2.72 48.02
CA ASP A 27 -1.93 -3.81 48.95
C ASP A 27 -0.97 -5.03 48.86
N PRO A 28 0.29 -4.86 49.31
CA PRO A 28 1.34 -5.85 49.09
C PRO A 28 1.11 -7.17 49.83
N ASP A 29 0.40 -7.16 50.95
CA ASP A 29 0.14 -8.35 51.77
C ASP A 29 -0.86 -9.30 51.08
N THR A 30 -1.92 -8.76 50.47
CA THR A 30 -2.86 -9.57 49.71
C THR A 30 -2.24 -10.07 48.42
N GLN A 31 -1.38 -9.28 47.76
CA GLN A 31 -0.63 -9.74 46.60
C GLN A 31 0.36 -10.84 46.94
N LEU A 32 1.06 -10.78 48.08
CA LEU A 32 1.94 -11.85 48.55
C LEU A 32 1.16 -13.16 48.77
N LEU A 33 -0.04 -13.08 49.35
CA LEU A 33 -0.87 -14.26 49.58
C LEU A 33 -1.37 -14.89 48.26
N LEU A 34 -1.72 -14.05 47.29
CA LEU A 34 -2.29 -14.49 46.00
C LEU A 34 -1.23 -14.94 44.99
N THR A 35 -0.05 -14.31 44.98
CA THR A 35 0.99 -14.52 43.96
C THR A 35 2.24 -15.20 44.51
N GLY A 36 2.39 -15.26 45.84
CA GLY A 36 3.58 -15.78 46.52
C GLY A 36 4.80 -14.87 46.42
N LEU A 37 4.67 -13.66 45.87
CA LEU A 37 5.76 -12.73 45.63
C LEU A 37 5.57 -11.44 46.44
N GLY A 38 6.66 -10.97 47.04
CA GLY A 38 6.70 -9.69 47.75
C GLY A 38 6.74 -8.50 46.79
N HIS A 39 6.59 -7.29 47.35
CA HIS A 39 6.52 -6.03 46.61
C HIS A 39 7.66 -5.84 45.60
N ASP A 40 8.92 -6.00 46.03
CA ASP A 40 10.09 -5.76 45.18
C ASP A 40 10.18 -6.78 44.02
N ALA A 41 9.89 -8.06 44.31
CA ALA A 41 9.86 -9.11 43.30
C ALA A 41 8.71 -8.93 42.30
N MET A 42 7.58 -8.38 42.75
CA MET A 42 6.46 -8.02 41.87
C MET A 42 6.79 -6.80 41.01
N ALA A 43 7.47 -5.80 41.57
CA ALA A 43 7.93 -4.64 40.81
C ALA A 43 8.91 -5.06 39.70
N GLU A 44 9.88 -5.94 40.00
CA GLU A 44 10.81 -6.49 39.01
C GLU A 44 10.08 -7.33 37.95
N ARG A 45 9.05 -8.08 38.33
CA ARG A 45 8.29 -8.93 37.41
C ARG A 45 7.39 -8.14 36.46
N VAL A 46 6.90 -6.98 36.88
CA VAL A 46 6.07 -6.08 36.06
C VAL A 46 6.94 -5.05 35.32
N PHE A 47 8.23 -4.95 35.67
CA PHE A 47 9.18 -4.07 35.00
C PHE A 47 9.35 -4.43 33.51
N THR A 48 9.20 -3.43 32.66
CA THR A 48 9.44 -3.52 31.22
C THR A 48 10.37 -2.39 30.79
N ASN A 49 11.54 -2.75 30.26
CA ASN A 49 12.61 -1.82 29.86
C ASN A 49 12.38 -1.17 28.47
N THR A 50 11.22 -1.38 27.86
CA THR A 50 10.97 -0.90 26.50
C THR A 50 10.65 0.59 26.54
N THR A 51 11.59 1.42 26.11
CA THR A 51 11.43 2.87 25.98
C THR A 51 11.00 3.23 24.55
N THR A 52 10.55 4.47 24.34
CA THR A 52 10.19 4.99 23.01
C THR A 52 11.33 4.85 21.99
N GLU A 53 12.58 4.88 22.45
CA GLU A 53 13.79 4.77 21.62
C GLU A 53 14.06 3.32 21.18
N THR A 54 13.76 2.33 22.02
CA THR A 54 13.88 0.90 21.65
C THR A 54 12.67 0.37 20.90
N ALA A 55 11.50 1.01 21.05
CA ALA A 55 10.28 0.62 20.33
C ALA A 55 10.47 0.64 18.81
N ALA A 56 11.24 1.56 18.24
CA ALA A 56 11.51 1.59 16.80
C ALA A 56 12.32 0.39 16.29
N ALA A 57 13.23 -0.14 17.11
CA ALA A 57 14.01 -1.33 16.80
C ALA A 57 13.17 -2.61 16.92
N ASP A 58 12.29 -2.68 17.92
CA ASP A 58 11.42 -3.83 18.19
C ASP A 58 10.16 -3.87 17.30
N SER A 59 9.73 -2.72 16.75
CA SER A 59 8.52 -2.62 15.92
C SER A 59 8.64 -3.22 14.52
N GLY A 60 9.77 -3.84 14.16
CA GLY A 60 9.95 -4.48 12.86
C GLY A 60 9.64 -3.53 11.70
N ALA A 61 10.21 -2.32 11.74
CA ALA A 61 9.94 -1.27 10.76
C ALA A 61 9.95 -1.84 9.33
N LEU A 62 8.91 -1.52 8.53
CA LEU A 62 8.83 -1.90 7.13
C LEU A 62 10.02 -1.30 6.38
N VAL A 63 11.11 -2.06 6.27
CA VAL A 63 12.24 -1.71 5.43
C VAL A 63 11.76 -1.80 3.99
N ASN A 64 11.85 -0.69 3.27
CA ASN A 64 11.56 -0.67 1.85
C ASN A 64 12.48 -1.69 1.14
N ARG A 65 11.90 -2.77 0.60
CA ARG A 65 12.62 -3.82 -0.14
C ARG A 65 12.60 -3.59 -1.66
N PHE A 66 12.06 -2.47 -2.12
CA PHE A 66 12.08 -2.13 -3.52
C PHE A 66 13.49 -1.68 -3.92
N ASP A 67 14.07 -2.39 -4.87
CA ASP A 67 15.25 -1.93 -5.60
C ASP A 67 14.81 -0.79 -6.54
N ALA A 68 15.30 0.41 -6.28
CA ALA A 68 14.91 1.62 -7.02
C ALA A 68 15.21 1.51 -8.52
N ASP A 69 16.31 0.86 -8.90
CA ASP A 69 16.71 0.70 -10.30
C ASP A 69 15.80 -0.30 -11.01
N VAL A 70 15.42 -1.38 -10.32
CA VAL A 70 14.48 -2.37 -10.85
C VAL A 70 13.09 -1.74 -11.04
N VAL A 71 12.61 -0.98 -10.05
CA VAL A 71 11.33 -0.28 -10.13
C VAL A 71 11.33 0.75 -11.26
N GLN A 72 12.41 1.52 -11.41
CA GLN A 72 12.51 2.53 -12.46
C GLN A 72 12.50 1.89 -13.86
N ARG A 73 13.22 0.78 -14.07
CA ARG A 73 13.20 0.07 -15.37
C ARG A 73 11.81 -0.42 -15.75
N GLU A 74 11.07 -0.98 -14.80
CA GLU A 74 9.71 -1.46 -15.06
C GLU A 74 8.77 -0.30 -15.40
N LEU A 75 8.89 0.84 -14.70
CA LEU A 75 8.14 2.06 -15.02
C LEU A 75 8.48 2.58 -16.42
N ASP A 76 9.75 2.62 -16.79
CA ASP A 76 10.19 3.10 -18.10
C ASP A 76 9.63 2.24 -19.24
N VAL A 77 9.59 0.90 -19.05
CA VAL A 77 8.98 -0.02 -20.01
C VAL A 77 7.49 0.29 -20.18
N GLN A 78 6.76 0.48 -19.09
CA GLN A 78 5.33 0.79 -19.15
C GLN A 78 5.05 2.12 -19.83
N VAL A 79 5.85 3.15 -19.55
CA VAL A 79 5.77 4.45 -20.20
C VAL A 79 6.04 4.31 -21.71
N ALA A 80 7.06 3.55 -22.11
CA ALA A 80 7.39 3.32 -23.50
C ALA A 80 6.26 2.60 -24.26
N VAL A 81 5.67 1.55 -23.67
CA VAL A 81 4.53 0.82 -24.24
C VAL A 81 3.33 1.75 -24.42
N TRP A 82 3.03 2.59 -23.43
CA TRP A 82 1.89 3.50 -23.49
C TRP A 82 2.08 4.60 -24.55
N ILE A 83 3.28 5.19 -24.62
CA ILE A 83 3.63 6.17 -25.67
C ILE A 83 3.55 5.52 -27.05
N GLY A 84 4.09 4.31 -27.22
CA GLY A 84 4.04 3.55 -28.47
C GLY A 84 2.60 3.29 -28.92
N LEU A 85 1.74 2.83 -28.01
CA LEU A 85 0.32 2.62 -28.29
C LEU A 85 -0.35 3.92 -28.74
N ARG A 86 -0.10 5.04 -28.05
CA ARG A 86 -0.68 6.35 -28.38
C ARG A 86 -0.28 6.84 -29.77
N VAL A 87 1.02 6.76 -30.10
CA VAL A 87 1.53 7.18 -31.42
C VAL A 87 0.95 6.31 -32.53
N ASN A 88 0.90 4.99 -32.32
CA ASN A 88 0.32 4.06 -33.28
C ASN A 88 -1.16 4.38 -33.53
N LEU A 89 -1.94 4.60 -32.46
CA LEU A 89 -3.35 4.97 -32.56
C LEU A 89 -3.54 6.28 -33.35
N CYS A 90 -2.76 7.31 -33.02
CA CYS A 90 -2.81 8.60 -33.70
C CYS A 90 -2.46 8.47 -35.19
N SER A 91 -1.41 7.71 -35.52
CA SER A 91 -1.00 7.48 -36.90
C SER A 91 -2.06 6.73 -37.71
N PHE A 92 -2.76 5.78 -37.11
CA PHE A 92 -3.84 5.03 -37.75
C PHE A 92 -5.05 5.91 -38.04
N GLN A 93 -5.50 6.69 -37.05
CA GLN A 93 -6.60 7.64 -37.21
C GLN A 93 -6.30 8.68 -38.29
N LEU A 94 -5.08 9.22 -38.29
CA LEU A 94 -4.65 10.22 -39.27
C LEU A 94 -4.56 9.64 -40.68
N LYS A 95 -4.07 8.39 -40.83
CA LYS A 95 -4.06 7.67 -42.12
C LYS A 95 -5.48 7.40 -42.63
N SER A 96 -6.39 7.00 -41.76
CA SER A 96 -7.80 6.77 -42.10
C SER A 96 -8.45 8.06 -42.63
N PHE A 97 -8.31 9.17 -41.89
CA PHE A 97 -8.84 10.48 -42.29
C PHE A 97 -8.25 10.98 -43.61
N ASN A 98 -6.94 10.86 -43.80
CA ASN A 98 -6.29 11.24 -45.06
C ASN A 98 -6.75 10.38 -46.26
N ARG A 99 -7.04 9.09 -46.03
CA ARG A 99 -7.59 8.21 -47.08
C ARG A 99 -8.98 8.65 -47.49
N GLU A 100 -9.84 8.99 -46.53
CA GLU A 100 -11.18 9.50 -46.82
C GLU A 100 -11.14 10.83 -47.60
N LEU A 101 -10.30 11.78 -47.17
CA LEU A 101 -10.12 13.03 -47.89
C LEU A 101 -9.63 12.81 -49.33
N ARG A 102 -8.66 11.92 -49.55
CA ARG A 102 -8.19 11.57 -50.90
C ARG A 102 -9.32 10.98 -51.76
N CYS A 103 -10.13 10.09 -51.20
CA CYS A 103 -11.29 9.52 -51.91
C CYS A 103 -12.30 10.60 -52.30
N ILE A 104 -12.66 11.49 -51.36
CA ILE A 104 -13.61 12.59 -51.59
C ILE A 104 -13.10 13.53 -52.69
N ILE A 105 -11.83 13.95 -52.61
CA ILE A 105 -11.20 14.83 -53.60
C ILE A 105 -11.19 14.17 -54.98
N CYS A 106 -10.79 12.90 -55.09
CA CYS A 106 -10.81 12.14 -56.35
C CYS A 106 -12.21 12.06 -56.98
N VAL A 107 -13.25 11.80 -56.17
CA VAL A 107 -14.63 11.76 -56.65
C VAL A 107 -15.09 13.14 -57.13
N LYS A 108 -14.74 14.20 -56.41
CA LYS A 108 -15.05 15.59 -56.78
C LYS A 108 -14.40 15.96 -58.12
N ILE A 109 -13.11 15.65 -58.27
CA ILE A 109 -12.34 15.91 -59.52
C ILE A 109 -12.97 15.15 -60.69
N ARG A 110 -13.25 13.83 -60.55
CA ARG A 110 -13.88 13.05 -61.63
C ARG A 110 -15.23 13.61 -62.06
N ARG A 111 -16.06 14.06 -61.11
CA ARG A 111 -17.35 14.69 -61.42
C ARG A 111 -17.18 15.99 -62.20
N SER A 112 -16.19 16.82 -61.84
CA SER A 112 -15.90 18.06 -62.56
C SER A 112 -15.39 17.80 -63.97
N LEU A 113 -14.47 16.85 -64.15
CA LEU A 113 -13.93 16.47 -65.47
C LEU A 113 -15.02 15.97 -66.44
N LYS A 114 -16.03 15.27 -65.92
CA LYS A 114 -17.15 14.75 -66.73
C LYS A 114 -18.14 15.84 -67.19
N LYS A 115 -18.10 17.02 -66.58
CA LYS A 115 -18.93 18.18 -66.93
C LYS A 115 -18.25 19.15 -67.90
N MET A 116 -16.99 18.91 -68.28
CA MET A 116 -16.29 19.78 -69.22
C MET A 116 -16.85 19.57 -70.64
N PRO A 117 -17.04 20.65 -71.41
CA PRO A 117 -17.41 20.55 -72.82
C PRO A 117 -16.31 19.80 -73.58
N LYS A 118 -16.71 18.94 -74.51
CA LYS A 118 -15.77 18.31 -75.45
C LYS A 118 -15.61 19.26 -76.63
N GLU A 119 -14.37 19.60 -76.96
CA GLU A 119 -14.03 20.17 -78.27
C GLU A 119 -14.38 19.20 -79.39
#